data_AF-A0A6B0SKZ1-F1
#
_entry.id   AF-A0A6B0SKZ1-F1
#
_cell.length_a   1.000
_cell.length_b   1.000
_cell.length_c   1.000
_cell.angle_alpha   90.00
_cell.angle_beta   90.00
_cell.angle_gamma   90.00
#
_symmetry.space_group_name_H-M   'P 1'
#
loop_
_entity.id
_entity.type
_entity.pdbx_description
1 polymer ?
#
loop_
_entity_poly.entity_id
_entity_poly.type
_entity_poly.pdbx_seq_one_letter_code
_entity_poly.pdbx_strand_id
1 'polypeptide(L)'
;MFTSTPLFVGGLPGGMEWAVILLIAVLLFGANKIPKLARSSGQAIGEFQKGREEVESELEEMRDGADPTVDADEDTTLESSADTTETASADTTEDTSTDTESASGS
;
A
#
# COMPACT_ATOMS: atom_id res chain seq x y z
N MET A 1 21.42 -29.24 -14.20
CA MET A 1 22.24 -28.18 -13.56
C MET A 1 21.28 -27.09 -13.12
N PHE A 2 20.98 -26.99 -11.83
CA PHE A 2 20.12 -25.92 -11.30
C PHE A 2 20.95 -24.66 -11.20
N THR A 3 20.71 -23.71 -12.11
CA THR A 3 21.24 -22.36 -12.03
C THR A 3 20.48 -21.64 -10.92
N SER A 4 21.09 -21.59 -9.73
CA SER A 4 20.64 -20.74 -8.64
C SER A 4 21.04 -19.31 -8.97
N THR A 5 20.17 -18.61 -9.71
CA THR A 5 20.30 -17.17 -9.89
C THR A 5 19.99 -16.53 -8.54
N PRO A 6 20.92 -15.81 -7.89
CA PRO A 6 20.61 -15.08 -6.69
C PRO A 6 19.63 -13.97 -7.04
N LEU A 7 18.40 -14.12 -6.54
CA LEU A 7 17.25 -13.23 -6.73
C LEU A 7 17.41 -11.86 -6.01
N PHE A 8 18.65 -11.37 -5.85
CA PHE A 8 18.99 -10.13 -5.14
C PHE A 8 19.47 -9.00 -6.06
N VAL A 9 19.40 -9.17 -7.40
CA VAL A 9 19.98 -8.25 -8.40
C VAL A 9 19.16 -6.95 -8.58
N GLY A 10 18.07 -6.75 -7.85
CA GLY A 10 17.13 -5.65 -8.11
C GLY A 10 16.78 -4.74 -6.93
N GLY A 11 17.53 -4.71 -5.83
CA GLY A 11 17.41 -3.72 -4.74
C GLY A 11 16.08 -3.66 -3.94
N LEU A 12 14.99 -4.19 -4.48
CA LEU A 12 13.68 -4.28 -3.87
C LEU A 12 13.26 -5.75 -3.92
N PRO A 13 13.12 -6.41 -2.76
CA PRO A 13 12.53 -7.74 -2.71
C PRO A 13 11.12 -7.64 -3.31
N GLY A 14 10.89 -8.37 -4.39
CA GLY A 14 9.55 -8.57 -4.96
C GLY A 14 8.60 -9.21 -3.94
N GLY A 15 7.31 -9.27 -4.30
CA GLY A 15 6.29 -9.84 -3.41
C GLY A 15 6.56 -11.29 -3.01
N MET A 16 7.29 -12.05 -3.84
CA MET A 16 7.67 -13.42 -3.54
C MET A 16 8.72 -13.48 -2.42
N GLU A 17 9.72 -12.61 -2.40
CA GLU A 17 10.71 -12.55 -1.32
C GLU A 17 10.05 -12.22 0.02
N TRP A 18 9.08 -11.30 0.05
CA TRP A 18 8.30 -11.01 1.25
C TRP A 18 7.54 -12.24 1.75
N ALA A 19 6.94 -13.02 0.85
CA ALA A 19 6.27 -14.26 1.21
C ALA A 19 7.24 -15.28 1.83
N VAL A 20 8.46 -15.42 1.29
CA VAL A 20 9.50 -16.30 1.84
C VAL A 20 9.97 -15.84 3.22
N ILE A 21 10.20 -14.55 3.42
CA ILE A 21 10.59 -13.99 4.72
C ILE A 21 9.47 -14.22 5.75
N LEU A 22 8.22 -13.96 5.39
CA LEU A 22 7.07 -14.23 6.27
C LEU A 22 6.94 -15.71 6.61
N LEU A 23 7.18 -16.60 5.64
CA LEU A 23 7.17 -18.04 5.88
C LEU A 23 8.24 -18.44 6.91
N ILE A 24 9.46 -17.96 6.77
CA ILE A 24 10.55 -18.22 7.73
C ILE A 24 10.20 -17.65 9.12
N ALA A 25 9.68 -16.42 9.18
CA ALA A 25 9.26 -15.80 10.43
C ALA A 25 8.15 -16.62 11.13
N VAL A 26 7.19 -17.15 10.37
CA VAL A 26 6.14 -18.03 10.88
C VAL A 26 6.69 -19.37 11.38
N LEU A 27 7.75 -19.92 10.78
CA LEU A 27 8.38 -21.15 11.28
C LEU A 27 9.14 -20.92 12.60
N LEU A 28 9.82 -19.77 12.74
CA LEU A 28 10.58 -19.44 13.95
C LEU A 28 9.68 -19.06 15.12
N PHE A 29 8.69 -18.19 14.87
CA PHE A 29 7.83 -17.63 15.91
C PHE A 29 6.50 -18.39 16.04
N GLY A 30 6.06 -19.11 15.01
CA GLY A 30 4.76 -19.77 14.92
C GLY A 30 3.67 -18.87 14.34
N ALA A 31 2.74 -19.46 13.58
CA ALA A 31 1.63 -18.76 12.93
C ALA A 31 0.72 -17.96 13.90
N ASN A 32 0.68 -18.36 15.16
CA ASN A 32 -0.16 -17.74 16.19
C ASN A 32 0.54 -16.60 16.96
N LYS A 33 1.87 -16.43 16.87
CA LYS A 33 2.57 -15.44 17.70
C LYS A 33 2.57 -14.05 17.09
N ILE A 34 2.92 -13.92 15.81
CA ILE A 34 2.86 -12.63 15.11
C ILE A 34 1.47 -11.97 15.21
N PRO A 35 0.35 -12.63 14.90
CA PRO A 35 -0.97 -12.01 14.99
C PRO A 35 -1.39 -11.71 16.44
N LYS A 36 -0.98 -12.55 17.39
CA LYS A 36 -1.29 -12.33 18.81
C LYS A 36 -0.58 -11.08 19.35
N LEU A 37 0.69 -10.91 19.01
CA LEU A 37 1.47 -9.72 19.36
C LEU A 37 0.89 -8.47 18.68
N ALA A 38 0.58 -8.55 17.39
CA ALA A 38 -0.04 -7.44 16.66
C ALA A 38 -1.37 -7.02 17.30
N ARG A 39 -2.21 -7.97 17.72
CA ARG A 39 -3.49 -7.68 18.37
C ARG A 39 -3.34 -6.98 19.72
N SER A 40 -2.46 -7.49 20.60
CA SER A 40 -2.24 -6.87 21.91
C SER A 40 -1.57 -5.49 21.81
N SER A 41 -0.57 -5.36 20.93
CA SER A 41 0.08 -4.08 20.69
C SER A 41 -0.88 -3.08 20.03
N GLY A 42 -1.68 -3.53 19.07
CA GLY A 42 -2.70 -2.71 18.41
C GLY A 42 -3.78 -2.22 19.37
N GLN A 43 -4.22 -3.07 20.31
CA GLN A 43 -5.17 -2.66 21.35
C GLN A 43 -4.56 -1.59 22.28
N ALA A 44 -3.33 -1.79 22.75
CA ALA A 44 -2.65 -0.82 23.61
C ALA A 44 -2.44 0.53 22.90
N ILE A 45 -2.04 0.49 21.63
CA ILE A 45 -1.90 1.68 20.77
C ILE A 45 -3.27 2.36 20.60
N GLY A 46 -4.34 1.62 20.31
CA GLY A 46 -5.68 2.18 20.14
C GLY A 46 -6.23 2.86 21.40
N GLU A 47 -6.10 2.22 22.56
CA GLU A 47 -6.50 2.81 23.86
C GLU A 47 -5.66 4.06 24.17
N PHE A 48 -4.38 4.07 23.82
CA PHE A 48 -3.52 5.23 23.98
C PHE A 48 -3.89 6.39 23.05
N GLN A 49 -4.25 6.14 21.78
CA GLN A 49 -4.77 7.20 20.89
C GLN A 49 -6.04 7.82 21.47
N LYS A 50 -7.00 6.99 21.90
CA LYS A 50 -8.26 7.47 22.48
C LYS A 50 -8.03 8.35 23.72
N GLY A 51 -7.15 7.90 24.64
CA GLY A 51 -6.83 8.69 25.82
C GLY A 51 -6.09 10.00 25.48
N ARG A 52 -5.29 10.02 24.41
CA ARG A 52 -4.64 11.26 23.93
C ARG A 52 -5.65 12.25 23.35
N GLU A 53 -6.61 11.77 22.58
CA GLU A 53 -7.68 12.58 21.99
C GLU A 53 -8.59 13.19 23.07
N GLU A 54 -8.94 12.41 24.09
CA GLU A 54 -9.70 12.89 25.25
C GLU A 54 -8.95 14.00 26.01
N VAL A 55 -7.65 13.80 26.27
CA VAL A 55 -6.80 14.82 26.91
C VAL A 55 -6.63 16.07 26.05
N GLU A 56 -6.49 15.92 24.73
CA GLU A 56 -6.40 17.05 23.79
C GLU A 56 -7.70 17.84 23.76
N SER A 57 -8.85 17.17 23.69
CA SER A 57 -10.17 17.79 23.76
C SER A 57 -10.40 18.51 25.09
N GLU A 58 -10.01 17.93 26.21
CA GLU A 58 -10.08 18.59 27.52
C GLU A 58 -9.17 19.83 27.58
N LEU A 59 -7.96 19.74 27.03
CA LEU A 59 -7.02 20.87 26.96
C LEU A 59 -7.53 21.99 26.06
N GLU A 60 -8.20 21.66 24.96
CA GLU A 60 -8.82 22.62 24.04
C GLU A 60 -10.04 23.29 24.69
N GLU A 61 -10.91 22.54 25.37
CA GLU A 61 -12.04 23.10 26.11
C GLU A 61 -11.58 24.02 27.27
N MET A 62 -10.48 23.67 27.94
CA MET A 62 -9.85 24.54 28.94
C MET A 62 -9.20 25.80 28.33
N ARG A 63 -8.76 25.74 27.07
CA ARG A 63 -8.18 26.88 26.34
C ARG A 63 -9.26 27.80 25.79
N ASP A 64 -10.34 27.25 25.24
CA ASP A 64 -11.51 28.01 24.76
C ASP A 64 -12.32 28.64 25.92
N GLY A 65 -12.14 28.15 27.15
CA GLY A 65 -12.61 28.82 28.37
C GLY A 65 -11.88 30.13 28.70
N ALA A 66 -10.83 30.49 27.96
CA ALA A 66 -10.10 31.74 28.04
C ALA A 66 -9.98 32.37 26.64
N ASP A 67 -10.92 33.27 26.29
CA ASP A 67 -10.93 34.10 25.07
C ASP A 67 -9.55 34.33 24.43
N PRO A 68 -9.39 33.97 23.15
CA PRO A 68 -9.04 35.03 22.21
C PRO A 68 -9.86 34.94 20.91
N THR A 69 -10.64 35.99 20.68
CA THR A 69 -10.92 36.48 19.33
C THR A 69 -9.65 36.46 18.46
N VAL A 70 -9.73 35.89 17.24
CA VAL A 70 -9.07 36.28 15.97
C VAL A 70 -8.80 35.04 15.09
N ASP A 71 -9.63 34.92 14.06
CA ASP A 71 -9.34 34.60 12.66
C ASP A 71 -8.39 33.44 12.29
N ALA A 72 -8.96 32.42 11.64
CA ALA A 72 -8.32 31.71 10.54
C ALA A 72 -9.40 31.25 9.54
N ASP A 73 -9.83 32.21 8.74
CA ASP A 73 -10.36 31.99 7.40
C ASP A 73 -9.22 31.39 6.56
N GLU A 74 -9.29 30.10 6.22
CA GLU A 74 -8.68 29.58 4.99
C GLU A 74 -9.71 28.72 4.27
N ASP A 75 -10.48 29.42 3.44
CA ASP A 75 -10.78 29.01 2.08
C ASP A 75 -9.62 28.18 1.48
N THR A 76 -9.91 26.93 1.13
CA THR A 76 -9.22 26.28 0.02
C THR A 76 -10.25 25.40 -0.68
N THR A 77 -11.06 26.10 -1.48
CA THR A 77 -11.59 25.59 -2.72
C THR A 77 -10.44 25.08 -3.60
N LEU A 78 -10.35 23.76 -3.78
CA LEU A 78 -9.61 23.17 -4.90
C LEU A 78 -10.57 22.28 -5.70
N GLU A 79 -11.33 22.98 -6.54
CA GLU A 79 -11.71 22.46 -7.83
C GLU A 79 -10.42 22.08 -8.59
N SER A 80 -10.20 20.78 -8.80
CA SER A 80 -9.27 20.32 -9.83
C SER A 80 -10.07 19.54 -10.86
N SER A 81 -10.41 20.27 -11.91
CA SER A 81 -10.81 19.75 -13.20
C SER A 81 -9.73 18.82 -13.77
N ALA A 82 -10.16 17.62 -14.15
CA ALA A 82 -9.80 16.95 -15.39
C ALA A 82 -10.92 15.91 -15.62
N ASP A 83 -11.93 16.05 -16.49
CA ASP A 83 -12.00 16.56 -17.87
C ASP A 83 -10.78 16.13 -18.71
N THR A 84 -10.87 15.36 -19.78
CA THR A 84 -11.93 14.61 -20.47
C THR A 84 -11.17 13.65 -21.40
N THR A 85 -11.77 12.50 -21.73
CA THR A 85 -11.89 11.92 -23.10
C THR A 85 -12.26 10.45 -22.96
N GLU A 86 -13.54 10.11 -23.17
CA GLU A 86 -14.06 9.64 -24.47
C GLU A 86 -13.34 8.37 -24.95
N THR A 87 -14.01 7.22 -24.83
CA THR A 87 -14.93 6.68 -25.85
C THR A 87 -14.18 5.87 -26.89
N ALA A 88 -14.43 4.56 -26.80
CA ALA A 88 -14.55 3.59 -27.88
C ALA A 88 -13.76 3.81 -29.17
N SER A 89 -12.86 2.87 -29.45
CA SER A 89 -12.79 2.29 -30.79
C SER A 89 -12.61 0.78 -30.68
N ALA A 90 -13.62 0.09 -31.21
CA ALA A 90 -13.55 -1.28 -31.68
C ALA A 90 -12.73 -1.32 -32.99
N ASP A 91 -12.33 -2.54 -33.38
CA ASP A 91 -11.82 -2.90 -34.71
C ASP A 91 -10.38 -2.41 -35.01
N THR A 92 -9.45 -3.16 -35.61
CA THR A 92 -9.54 -4.18 -36.65
C THR A 92 -8.30 -5.10 -36.59
N THR A 93 -8.47 -6.29 -37.14
CA THR A 93 -7.51 -7.33 -37.53
C THR A 93 -6.35 -6.88 -38.44
N GLU A 94 -5.46 -7.84 -38.75
CA GLU A 94 -4.33 -7.81 -39.72
C GLU A 94 -3.08 -7.05 -39.26
N ASP A 95 -1.83 -7.50 -39.45
CA ASP A 95 -1.19 -8.72 -39.97
C ASP A 95 0.32 -8.50 -39.68
N THR A 96 1.12 -9.55 -39.47
CA THR A 96 2.54 -9.62 -39.88
C THR A 96 3.06 -11.03 -39.55
N SER A 97 2.81 -11.92 -40.50
CA SER A 97 3.82 -12.68 -41.26
C SER A 97 5.17 -13.04 -40.60
N THR A 98 5.52 -14.33 -40.77
CA THR A 98 6.88 -14.94 -40.92
C THR A 98 7.77 -14.96 -39.67
N ASP A 99 8.26 -16.09 -39.18
CA ASP A 99 9.15 -17.02 -39.87
C ASP A 99 9.29 -18.41 -39.21
N THR A 100 9.67 -19.39 -40.04
CA THR A 100 10.42 -20.63 -39.72
C THR A 100 9.70 -21.82 -39.07
N GLU A 101 9.46 -22.88 -39.84
CA GLU A 101 10.37 -24.04 -39.88
C GLU A 101 9.95 -25.02 -41.00
N SER A 102 10.80 -25.11 -42.02
CA SER A 102 10.77 -26.19 -42.99
C SER A 102 11.32 -27.47 -42.37
N ALA A 103 10.51 -28.51 -42.28
CA ALA A 103 10.99 -29.88 -42.12
C ALA A 103 10.04 -30.86 -42.83
N SER A 104 10.21 -31.03 -44.14
CA SER A 104 9.80 -32.24 -44.87
C SER A 104 10.48 -32.26 -46.23
N GLY A 105 11.37 -33.22 -46.43
CA GLY A 105 12.10 -33.41 -47.68
C GLY A 105 13.01 -34.63 -47.59
N SER A 106 12.46 -35.75 -48.07
CA SER A 106 13.11 -36.99 -48.50
C SER A 106 14.36 -36.78 -49.35
#